data_AF-A0A2W0E9V2-F1
#
_entry.id   AF-A0A2W0E9V2-F1
#
_cell.length_a   1.000
_cell.length_b   1.000
_cell.length_c   1.000
_cell.angle_alpha   90.00
_cell.angle_beta   90.00
_cell.angle_gamma   90.00
#
_symmetry.space_group_name_H-M   'P 1'
#
loop_
_entity.id
_entity.type
_entity.pdbx_description
1 polymer ?
#
loop_
_entity_poly.entity_id
_entity_poly.type
_entity_poly.pdbx_seq_one_letter_code
_entity_poly.pdbx_strand_id
1 'polypeptide(L)'
;ARRWFARIMITWGAITIGMAFVQGPNSFYVMRFLLGAAEAGFFPGVLYYITQWFPVRHRGKILGLFILSQPIAMVITGPLSGGLLGMDGVLGLHGWQWLFIVIGTPAILLTWPVLRWLPDGPQQVKWMDQAEKDWLSGELKKDLDAYGQTRHGNPLHALKDKRVLLLALFYLPVTLSIYGLGLWLPTLIKQFGGSDLVTGFVSAVPYIFGIVGLLIIPRSSDRLNDRYGHLAVLYVLGAIGLFLSAWLSVP
;
A
#
# COMPACT_ATOMS: atom_id res chain seq x y z
N ALA A 1 10.17 -15.93 -3.05
CA ALA A 1 9.63 -14.56 -2.93
C ALA A 1 9.98 -13.69 -4.15
N ARG A 2 11.26 -13.56 -4.52
CA ARG A 2 11.70 -12.59 -5.54
C ARG A 2 11.04 -12.77 -6.91
N ARG A 3 10.89 -14.02 -7.37
CA ARG A 3 10.23 -14.32 -8.66
C ARG A 3 8.74 -13.93 -8.67
N TRP A 4 8.06 -14.07 -7.54
CA TRP A 4 6.65 -13.71 -7.41
C TRP A 4 6.46 -12.19 -7.48
N PHE A 5 7.25 -11.44 -6.70
CA PHE A 5 7.21 -9.98 -6.74
C PHE A 5 7.65 -9.44 -8.10
N ALA A 6 8.71 -10.00 -8.70
CA ALA A 6 9.16 -9.66 -10.04
C ALA A 6 8.06 -9.86 -11.09
N ARG A 7 7.35 -11.00 -11.04
CA ARG A 7 6.21 -11.25 -11.93
C ARG A 7 5.14 -10.17 -11.75
N ILE A 8 4.74 -9.89 -10.51
CA ILE A 8 3.73 -8.87 -10.21
C ILE A 8 4.17 -7.51 -10.78
N MET A 9 5.40 -7.08 -10.52
CA MET A 9 5.92 -5.79 -10.97
C MET A 9 5.96 -5.68 -12.50
N ILE A 10 6.38 -6.74 -13.21
CA ILE A 10 6.38 -6.77 -14.68
C ILE A 10 4.95 -6.73 -15.20
N THR A 11 4.06 -7.60 -14.73
CA THR A 11 2.69 -7.68 -15.26
C THR A 11 1.91 -6.42 -14.94
N TRP A 12 2.05 -5.90 -13.70
CA TRP A 12 1.42 -4.66 -13.27
C TRP A 12 1.95 -3.48 -14.08
N GLY A 13 3.28 -3.34 -14.19
CA GLY A 13 3.91 -2.25 -14.94
C GLY A 13 3.54 -2.27 -16.43
N ALA A 14 3.53 -3.45 -17.05
CA ALA A 14 3.16 -3.61 -18.45
C ALA A 14 1.69 -3.27 -18.71
N ILE A 15 0.77 -3.72 -17.85
CA ILE A 15 -0.66 -3.38 -17.94
C ILE A 15 -0.87 -1.89 -17.70
N THR A 16 -0.16 -1.30 -16.73
CA THR A 16 -0.18 0.14 -16.44
C THR A 16 0.27 0.95 -17.65
N ILE A 17 1.39 0.61 -18.30
CA ILE A 17 1.80 1.27 -19.56
C ILE A 17 0.74 1.06 -20.65
N GLY A 18 0.19 -0.15 -20.75
CA GLY A 18 -0.87 -0.49 -21.70
C GLY A 18 -2.14 0.36 -21.54
N MET A 19 -2.45 0.83 -20.32
CA MET A 19 -3.59 1.73 -20.07
C MET A 19 -3.50 3.03 -20.87
N ALA A 20 -2.30 3.49 -21.21
CA ALA A 20 -2.12 4.67 -22.05
C ALA A 20 -2.75 4.51 -23.46
N PHE A 21 -2.96 3.28 -23.93
CA PHE A 21 -3.45 2.99 -25.28
C PHE A 21 -4.90 2.48 -25.32
N VAL A 22 -5.62 2.60 -24.20
CA VAL A 22 -7.02 2.18 -24.08
C VAL A 22 -7.93 3.02 -24.97
N GLN A 23 -8.85 2.34 -25.67
CA GLN A 23 -9.83 2.94 -26.57
C GLN A 23 -11.25 2.52 -26.18
N GLY A 24 -12.04 3.50 -25.74
CA GLY A 24 -13.41 3.28 -25.31
C GLY A 24 -13.57 2.52 -23.98
N PRO A 25 -14.81 2.37 -23.49
CA PRO A 25 -15.08 1.87 -22.13
C PRO A 25 -14.70 0.39 -21.93
N ASN A 26 -14.93 -0.45 -22.93
CA ASN A 26 -14.71 -1.90 -22.78
C ASN A 26 -13.23 -2.25 -22.58
N SER A 27 -12.33 -1.64 -23.36
CA SER A 27 -10.89 -1.88 -23.19
C SER A 27 -10.39 -1.33 -21.85
N PHE A 28 -10.96 -0.23 -21.36
CA PHE A 28 -10.68 0.30 -20.03
C PHE A 28 -11.05 -0.71 -18.92
N TYR A 29 -12.27 -1.27 -18.97
CA TYR A 29 -12.72 -2.25 -17.98
C TYR A 29 -11.88 -3.53 -18.00
N VAL A 30 -11.55 -4.04 -19.18
CA VAL A 30 -10.68 -5.22 -19.33
C VAL A 30 -9.31 -4.94 -18.72
N MET A 31 -8.69 -3.81 -19.05
CA MET A 31 -7.38 -3.46 -18.49
C MET A 31 -7.44 -3.27 -16.98
N ARG A 32 -8.53 -2.71 -16.43
CA ARG A 32 -8.72 -2.57 -14.97
C ARG A 32 -8.82 -3.93 -14.28
N PHE A 33 -9.56 -4.87 -14.87
CA PHE A 33 -9.65 -6.22 -14.37
C PHE A 33 -8.29 -6.92 -14.37
N LEU A 34 -7.55 -6.83 -15.48
CA LEU A 34 -6.22 -7.42 -15.60
C LEU A 34 -5.22 -6.81 -14.62
N LEU A 35 -5.27 -5.49 -14.40
CA LEU A 35 -4.42 -4.81 -13.43
C LEU A 35 -4.67 -5.34 -12.01
N GLY A 36 -5.93 -5.46 -11.62
CA GLY A 36 -6.31 -6.04 -10.33
C GLY A 36 -5.88 -7.50 -10.18
N ALA A 37 -6.08 -8.31 -11.22
CA ALA A 37 -5.64 -9.70 -11.24
C ALA A 37 -4.11 -9.84 -11.13
N ALA A 38 -3.35 -8.94 -11.76
CA ALA A 38 -1.90 -8.91 -11.69
C ALA A 38 -1.39 -8.53 -10.28
N GLU A 39 -2.07 -7.62 -9.59
CA GLU A 39 -1.65 -7.11 -8.27
C GLU A 39 -2.11 -7.94 -7.08
N ALA A 40 -3.21 -8.70 -7.20
CA ALA A 40 -3.90 -9.34 -6.07
C ALA A 40 -3.01 -10.15 -5.11
N GLY A 41 -1.90 -10.70 -5.61
CA GLY A 41 -0.93 -11.47 -4.82
C GLY A 41 0.13 -10.66 -4.07
N PHE A 42 0.17 -9.34 -4.20
CA PHE A 42 1.25 -8.51 -3.67
C PHE A 42 1.21 -8.43 -2.15
N PHE A 43 0.13 -7.87 -1.59
CA PHE A 43 0.02 -7.65 -0.16
C PHE A 43 0.08 -8.96 0.67
N PRO A 44 -0.65 -10.04 0.32
CA PRO A 44 -0.48 -11.33 0.99
C PRO A 44 0.93 -11.91 0.83
N GLY A 45 1.56 -11.69 -0.32
CA GLY A 45 2.94 -12.10 -0.58
C GLY A 45 3.95 -11.40 0.33
N VAL A 46 3.78 -10.09 0.57
CA VAL A 46 4.60 -9.31 1.52
C VAL A 46 4.38 -9.80 2.95
N LEU A 47 3.12 -9.99 3.38
CA LEU A 47 2.82 -10.52 4.71
C LEU A 47 3.47 -11.90 4.92
N TYR A 48 3.33 -12.79 3.95
CA TYR A 48 3.98 -14.10 4.00
C TYR A 48 5.51 -13.96 4.07
N TYR A 49 6.11 -13.12 3.23
CA TYR A 49 7.56 -12.89 3.24
C TYR A 49 8.04 -12.39 4.60
N ILE A 50 7.35 -11.43 5.23
CA ILE A 50 7.66 -10.95 6.58
C ILE A 50 7.64 -12.09 7.59
N THR A 51 6.70 -13.04 7.49
CA THR A 51 6.62 -14.18 8.43
C THR A 51 7.83 -15.12 8.34
N GLN A 52 8.49 -15.17 7.19
CA GLN A 52 9.69 -15.99 6.96
C GLN A 52 10.97 -15.35 7.48
N TRP A 53 10.94 -14.04 7.77
CA TRP A 53 12.11 -13.25 8.15
C TRP A 53 12.06 -12.73 9.59
N PHE A 54 10.86 -12.53 10.13
CA PHE A 54 10.69 -11.84 11.41
C PHE A 54 9.84 -12.63 12.41
N PRO A 55 10.34 -12.78 13.65
CA PRO A 55 9.55 -13.28 14.77
C PRO A 55 8.30 -12.43 15.01
N VAL A 56 7.25 -13.04 15.58
CA VAL A 56 5.92 -12.46 15.81
C VAL A 56 6.00 -11.11 16.53
N ARG A 57 6.89 -11.00 17.53
CA ARG A 57 7.13 -9.75 18.28
C ARG A 57 7.57 -8.55 17.43
N HIS A 58 8.13 -8.79 16.24
CA HIS A 58 8.62 -7.73 15.34
C HIS A 58 7.72 -7.52 14.11
N ARG A 59 6.83 -8.47 13.78
CA ARG A 59 6.00 -8.42 12.55
C ARG A 59 5.18 -7.15 12.44
N GLY A 60 4.56 -6.71 13.53
CA GLY A 60 3.74 -5.48 13.54
C GLY A 60 4.54 -4.23 13.15
N LYS A 61 5.76 -4.08 13.68
CA LYS A 61 6.64 -2.96 13.37
C LYS A 61 7.09 -2.96 11.91
N ILE A 62 7.48 -4.12 11.39
CA ILE A 62 7.91 -4.26 9.99
C ILE A 62 6.74 -4.03 9.03
N LEU A 63 5.56 -4.54 9.35
CA LEU A 63 4.34 -4.27 8.58
C LEU A 63 3.98 -2.78 8.59
N GLY A 64 4.12 -2.11 9.74
CA GLY A 64 3.91 -0.66 9.84
C GLY A 64 4.88 0.13 8.95
N LEU A 65 6.15 -0.24 8.91
CA LEU A 65 7.15 0.37 8.00
C LEU A 65 6.82 0.11 6.53
N PHE A 66 6.28 -1.06 6.19
CA PHE A 66 5.82 -1.35 4.85
C PHE A 66 4.61 -0.47 4.48
N ILE A 67 3.60 -0.38 5.35
CA ILE A 67 2.40 0.43 5.12
C ILE A 67 2.75 1.93 5.02
N LEU A 68 3.81 2.40 5.68
CA LEU A 68 4.33 3.77 5.55
C LEU A 68 4.70 4.14 4.11
N SER A 69 5.03 3.17 3.26
CA SER A 69 5.32 3.44 1.84
C SER A 69 4.12 4.02 1.09
N GLN A 70 2.89 3.67 1.47
CA GLN A 70 1.67 4.14 0.81
C GLN A 70 1.46 5.67 0.92
N PRO A 71 1.44 6.29 2.11
CA PRO A 71 1.30 7.74 2.20
C PRO A 71 2.52 8.48 1.63
N ILE A 72 3.73 7.92 1.71
CA ILE A 72 4.91 8.48 1.03
C ILE A 72 4.69 8.53 -0.49
N ALA A 73 4.19 7.43 -1.06
CA ALA A 73 3.86 7.38 -2.49
C ALA A 73 2.79 8.42 -2.85
N MET A 74 1.77 8.65 -2.02
CA MET A 74 0.74 9.67 -2.27
C MET A 74 1.30 11.10 -2.25
N VAL A 75 2.23 11.40 -1.33
CA VAL A 75 2.92 12.70 -1.30
C VAL A 75 3.71 12.96 -2.58
N ILE A 76 4.37 11.94 -3.13
CA ILE A 76 5.14 12.04 -4.37
C ILE A 76 4.23 12.09 -5.59
N THR A 77 3.16 11.29 -5.59
CA THR A 77 2.26 11.12 -6.74
C THR A 77 1.50 12.40 -7.06
N GLY A 78 1.12 13.20 -6.06
CA GLY A 78 0.40 14.47 -6.27
C GLY A 78 1.14 15.44 -7.21
N PRO A 79 2.32 15.96 -6.83
CA PRO A 79 3.12 16.84 -7.67
C PRO A 79 3.57 16.19 -8.98
N LEU A 80 3.95 14.91 -8.95
CA LEU A 80 4.32 14.16 -10.15
C LEU A 80 3.16 14.14 -11.16
N SER A 81 1.93 13.92 -10.69
CA SER A 81 0.76 13.90 -11.55
C SER A 81 0.44 15.27 -12.11
N GLY A 82 0.53 16.33 -11.29
CA GLY A 82 0.33 17.71 -11.75
C GLY A 82 1.31 18.11 -12.85
N GLY A 83 2.59 17.71 -12.74
CA GLY A 83 3.60 17.97 -13.78
C GLY A 83 3.35 17.19 -15.07
N LEU A 84 3.00 15.90 -14.96
CA LEU A 84 2.76 15.03 -16.12
C LEU A 84 1.47 15.39 -16.87
N LEU A 85 0.42 15.82 -16.18
CA LEU A 85 -0.80 16.32 -16.82
C LEU A 85 -0.54 17.58 -17.66
N GLY A 86 0.46 18.39 -17.28
CA GLY A 86 0.91 19.54 -18.06
C GLY A 86 1.67 19.20 -19.36
N MET A 87 2.04 17.93 -19.59
CA MET A 87 2.72 17.46 -20.81
C MET A 87 1.75 17.13 -21.96
N ASP A 88 0.56 17.73 -21.96
CA ASP A 88 -0.43 17.49 -23.00
C ASP A 88 0.09 17.91 -24.38
N GLY A 89 -0.05 17.03 -25.38
CA GLY A 89 0.42 17.24 -26.75
C GLY A 89 1.89 16.86 -26.99
N VAL A 90 2.67 16.55 -25.95
CA VAL A 90 4.05 16.08 -26.11
C VAL A 90 4.06 14.70 -26.77
N LEU A 91 4.76 14.57 -27.90
CA LEU A 91 4.76 13.38 -28.77
C LEU A 91 3.37 12.96 -29.28
N GLY A 92 2.41 13.89 -29.32
CA GLY A 92 1.03 13.60 -29.73
C GLY A 92 0.22 12.81 -28.71
N LEU A 93 0.71 12.68 -27.47
CA LEU A 93 0.03 12.01 -26.38
C LEU A 93 -0.70 13.01 -25.47
N HIS A 94 -1.80 12.57 -24.89
CA HIS A 94 -2.49 13.30 -23.84
C HIS A 94 -1.73 13.24 -22.51
N GLY A 95 -1.84 14.28 -21.68
CA GLY A 95 -1.15 14.34 -20.38
C GLY A 95 -1.43 13.14 -19.46
N TRP A 96 -2.64 12.56 -19.51
CA TRP A 96 -2.99 11.37 -18.73
C TRP A 96 -2.28 10.10 -19.22
N GLN A 97 -1.92 10.00 -20.50
CA GLN A 97 -1.17 8.86 -21.05
C GLN A 97 0.25 8.85 -20.49
N TRP A 98 0.85 10.02 -20.31
CA TRP A 98 2.15 10.18 -19.66
C TRP A 98 2.14 9.70 -18.21
N LEU A 99 1.05 9.87 -17.46
CA LEU A 99 0.91 9.32 -16.11
C LEU A 99 1.13 7.80 -16.11
N PHE A 100 0.42 7.09 -16.99
CA PHE A 100 0.51 5.64 -17.08
C PHE A 100 1.89 5.14 -17.53
N ILE A 101 2.48 5.81 -18.53
CA ILE A 101 3.81 5.44 -19.05
C ILE A 101 4.89 5.67 -17.99
N VAL A 102 4.91 6.85 -17.37
CA VAL A 102 5.96 7.25 -16.42
C VAL A 102 5.82 6.51 -15.10
N ILE A 103 4.61 6.13 -14.66
CA ILE A 103 4.43 5.33 -13.44
C ILE A 103 4.72 3.84 -13.69
N GLY A 104 4.29 3.30 -14.83
CA GLY A 104 4.47 1.88 -15.15
C GLY A 104 5.93 1.52 -15.48
N THR A 105 6.69 2.43 -16.09
CA THR A 105 8.07 2.17 -16.52
C THR A 105 9.01 1.85 -15.33
N PRO A 106 9.08 2.66 -14.25
CA PRO A 106 9.87 2.34 -13.07
C PRO A 106 9.50 1.00 -12.45
N ALA A 107 8.23 0.60 -12.45
CA ALA A 107 7.82 -0.69 -11.90
C ALA A 107 8.47 -1.86 -12.67
N ILE A 108 8.55 -1.78 -14.01
CA ILE A 108 9.25 -2.77 -14.82
C ILE A 108 10.76 -2.70 -14.56
N LEU A 109 11.36 -1.51 -14.59
CA LEU A 109 12.80 -1.32 -14.41
C LEU A 109 13.28 -1.82 -13.03
N LEU A 110 12.51 -1.57 -11.98
CA LEU A 110 12.79 -2.02 -10.61
C LEU A 110 12.67 -3.55 -10.44
N THR A 111 12.14 -4.27 -11.44
CA THR A 111 12.11 -5.74 -11.38
C THR A 111 13.51 -6.33 -11.38
N TRP A 112 14.44 -5.76 -12.15
CA TRP A 112 15.83 -6.23 -12.21
C TRP A 112 16.53 -6.20 -10.84
N PRO A 113 16.60 -5.06 -10.12
CA PRO A 113 17.19 -5.02 -8.78
C PRO A 113 16.44 -5.93 -7.79
N VAL A 114 15.12 -6.05 -7.88
CA VAL A 114 14.36 -6.99 -7.02
C VAL A 114 14.79 -8.44 -7.26
N LEU A 115 14.95 -8.87 -8.51
CA LEU A 115 15.44 -10.22 -8.83
C LEU A 115 16.89 -10.45 -8.36
N ARG A 116 17.70 -9.39 -8.31
CA ARG A 116 19.13 -9.48 -7.98
C ARG A 116 19.42 -9.39 -6.47
N TRP A 117 18.67 -8.57 -5.75
CA TRP A 117 18.97 -8.19 -4.37
C TRP A 117 17.96 -8.68 -3.35
N LEU A 118 16.73 -9.04 -3.74
CA LEU A 118 15.76 -9.58 -2.78
C LEU A 118 16.05 -11.07 -2.50
N PRO A 119 16.53 -11.43 -1.30
CA PRO A 119 16.74 -12.83 -0.94
C PRO A 119 15.39 -13.56 -0.80
N ASP A 120 15.35 -14.87 -1.06
CA ASP A 120 14.11 -15.63 -0.86
C ASP A 120 13.88 -16.02 0.61
N GLY A 121 14.94 -16.06 1.41
CA GLY A 121 14.90 -16.41 2.83
C GLY A 121 16.25 -16.22 3.53
N PRO A 122 16.28 -16.31 4.87
CA PRO A 122 17.46 -16.03 5.68
C PRO A 122 18.63 -16.99 5.42
N GLN A 123 18.36 -18.22 4.98
CA GLN A 123 19.43 -19.19 4.69
C GLN A 123 20.26 -18.84 3.44
N GLN A 124 19.72 -18.04 2.53
CA GLN A 124 20.34 -17.72 1.25
C GLN A 124 21.20 -16.44 1.28
N VAL A 125 21.21 -15.69 2.39
CA VAL A 125 21.96 -14.44 2.44
C VAL A 125 23.44 -14.65 2.77
N LYS A 126 24.27 -13.78 2.21
CA LYS A 126 25.72 -13.76 2.42
C LYS A 126 26.18 -12.83 3.54
N TRP A 127 25.29 -11.96 4.03
CA TRP A 127 25.61 -10.95 5.04
C TRP A 127 25.34 -11.42 6.49
N MET A 128 24.83 -12.65 6.66
CA MET A 128 24.64 -13.27 7.98
C MET A 128 25.57 -14.46 8.13
N ASP A 129 26.18 -14.58 9.30
CA ASP A 129 26.98 -15.73 9.68
C ASP A 129 26.09 -16.95 9.97
N GLN A 130 26.67 -18.16 9.94
CA GLN A 130 25.91 -19.39 10.16
C GLN A 130 25.22 -19.41 11.53
N ALA A 131 25.90 -18.92 12.57
CA ALA A 131 25.34 -18.83 13.92
C ALA A 131 24.09 -17.92 13.98
N GLU A 132 24.08 -16.80 13.25
CA GLU A 132 22.94 -15.89 13.19
C GLU A 132 21.77 -16.50 12.43
N LYS A 133 22.06 -17.22 11.32
CA LYS A 133 21.06 -17.95 10.54
C LYS A 133 20.39 -19.05 11.37
N ASP A 134 21.17 -19.78 12.15
CA ASP A 134 20.70 -20.85 13.00
C ASP A 134 19.87 -20.29 14.17
N TRP A 135 20.33 -19.19 14.78
CA TRP A 135 19.56 -18.48 15.80
C TRP A 135 18.20 -18.01 15.28
N LEU A 136 18.17 -17.32 14.12
CA LEU A 136 16.94 -16.81 13.54
C LEU A 136 15.96 -17.95 13.18
N SER A 137 16.49 -19.03 12.59
CA SER A 137 15.68 -20.20 12.26
C SER A 137 15.10 -20.86 13.51
N GLY A 138 15.87 -20.91 14.59
CA GLY A 138 15.42 -21.38 15.90
C GLY A 138 14.30 -20.53 16.48
N GLU A 139 14.43 -19.20 16.42
CA GLU A 139 13.40 -18.29 16.94
C GLU A 139 12.10 -18.36 16.12
N LEU A 140 12.20 -18.43 14.79
CA LEU A 140 11.03 -18.61 13.91
C LEU A 140 10.31 -19.94 14.17
N LYS A 141 11.06 -21.00 14.48
CA LYS A 141 10.50 -22.31 14.83
C LYS A 141 9.78 -22.26 16.19
N LYS A 142 10.37 -21.62 17.20
CA LYS A 142 9.72 -21.42 18.51
C LYS A 142 8.39 -20.70 18.38
N ASP A 143 8.31 -19.65 17.55
CA ASP A 143 7.07 -18.94 17.28
C ASP A 143 6.01 -19.83 16.61
N LEU A 144 6.43 -20.69 15.69
CA LEU A 144 5.53 -21.64 15.03
C LEU A 144 4.88 -22.58 16.04
N ASP A 145 5.69 -23.12 16.96
CA ASP A 145 5.28 -24.07 17.99
C ASP A 145 4.43 -23.38 19.07
N ALA A 146 4.86 -22.21 19.56
CA ALA A 146 4.21 -21.48 20.66
C ALA A 146 2.82 -20.95 20.29
N TYR A 147 2.63 -20.48 19.05
CA TYR A 147 1.35 -19.94 18.59
C TYR A 147 0.49 -20.97 17.84
N GLY A 148 0.92 -22.24 17.79
CA GLY A 148 0.19 -23.30 17.10
C GLY A 148 -0.11 -22.94 15.65
N GLN A 149 0.82 -22.29 14.96
CA GLN A 149 0.64 -21.87 13.56
C GLN A 149 0.63 -23.10 12.66
N THR A 150 -0.53 -23.75 12.55
CA THR A 150 -0.73 -24.89 11.66
C THR A 150 -0.78 -24.40 10.21
N ARG A 151 -0.28 -25.22 9.28
CA ARG A 151 -0.62 -25.07 7.86
C ARG A 151 -2.13 -25.23 7.74
N HIS A 152 -2.83 -24.12 7.52
CA HIS A 152 -4.28 -24.13 7.37
C HIS A 152 -4.62 -24.95 6.12
N GLY A 153 -5.17 -26.15 6.30
CA GLY A 153 -5.46 -27.06 5.19
C GLY A 153 -6.49 -26.49 4.22
N ASN A 154 -7.47 -25.72 4.70
CA ASN A 154 -8.48 -25.07 3.87
C ASN A 154 -8.48 -23.54 4.09
N PRO A 155 -7.88 -22.76 3.17
CA PRO A 155 -7.86 -21.29 3.28
C PRO A 155 -9.25 -20.66 3.20
N LEU A 156 -10.23 -21.32 2.56
CA LEU A 156 -11.60 -20.82 2.44
C LEU A 156 -12.35 -20.84 3.78
N HIS A 157 -11.86 -21.59 4.77
CA HIS A 157 -12.46 -21.58 6.11
C HIS A 157 -12.40 -20.19 6.76
N ALA A 158 -11.36 -19.40 6.45
CA ALA A 158 -11.23 -18.03 6.94
C ALA A 158 -12.39 -17.13 6.52
N LEU A 159 -13.06 -17.43 5.39
CA LEU A 159 -14.23 -16.67 4.92
C LEU A 159 -15.47 -16.87 5.80
N LYS A 160 -15.51 -17.92 6.63
CA LYS A 160 -16.62 -18.21 7.56
C LYS A 160 -16.23 -17.97 9.01
N ASP A 161 -14.98 -17.64 9.29
CA ASP A 161 -14.51 -17.40 10.65
C ASP A 161 -15.04 -16.05 11.17
N LYS A 162 -15.82 -16.10 12.25
CA LYS A 162 -16.43 -14.90 12.85
C LYS A 162 -15.40 -13.84 13.25
N ARG A 163 -14.21 -14.25 13.71
CA ARG A 163 -13.15 -13.31 14.13
C ARG A 163 -12.59 -12.59 12.92
N VAL A 164 -12.36 -13.31 11.81
CA VAL A 164 -11.89 -12.72 10.55
C VAL A 164 -12.94 -11.75 9.99
N LEU A 165 -14.21 -12.13 9.99
CA LEU A 165 -15.31 -11.28 9.51
C LEU A 165 -15.49 -10.03 10.36
N LEU A 166 -15.38 -10.14 11.70
CA LEU A 166 -15.41 -8.99 12.60
C LEU A 166 -14.22 -8.04 12.35
N LEU A 167 -13.00 -8.57 12.21
CA LEU A 167 -11.83 -7.76 11.89
C LEU A 167 -11.97 -7.07 10.52
N ALA A 168 -12.52 -7.75 9.52
CA ALA A 168 -12.81 -7.17 8.22
C ALA A 168 -13.86 -6.05 8.32
N LEU A 169 -14.91 -6.25 9.11
CA LEU A 169 -15.93 -5.22 9.37
C LEU A 169 -15.33 -3.99 10.06
N PHE A 170 -14.47 -4.18 11.06
CA PHE A 170 -13.78 -3.07 11.72
C PHE A 170 -12.78 -2.36 10.79
N TYR A 171 -12.19 -3.07 9.84
CA TYR A 171 -11.26 -2.48 8.87
C TYR A 171 -11.96 -1.66 7.76
N LEU A 172 -13.21 -1.98 7.46
CA LEU A 172 -13.97 -1.39 6.35
C LEU A 172 -14.08 0.15 6.39
N PRO A 173 -14.38 0.82 7.52
CA PRO A 173 -14.40 2.27 7.58
C PRO A 173 -13.07 2.92 7.23
N VAL A 174 -11.94 2.30 7.60
CA VAL A 174 -10.60 2.80 7.27
C VAL A 174 -10.38 2.77 5.77
N THR A 175 -10.71 1.65 5.12
CA THR A 175 -10.61 1.51 3.67
C THR A 175 -11.47 2.52 2.93
N LEU A 176 -12.73 2.69 3.35
CA LEU A 176 -13.64 3.70 2.77
C LEU A 176 -13.11 5.12 2.93
N SER A 177 -12.55 5.45 4.10
CA SER A 177 -12.00 6.78 4.39
C SER A 177 -10.78 7.08 3.51
N ILE A 178 -9.88 6.12 3.33
CA ILE A 178 -8.67 6.28 2.52
C ILE A 178 -9.02 6.49 1.05
N TYR A 179 -9.91 5.67 0.47
CA TYR A 179 -10.34 5.85 -0.92
C TYR A 179 -11.21 7.11 -1.10
N GLY A 180 -12.04 7.44 -0.10
CA GLY A 180 -12.81 8.67 -0.01
C GLY A 180 -11.94 9.93 -0.09
N LEU A 181 -10.89 9.98 0.71
CA LEU A 181 -9.94 11.10 0.64
C LEU A 181 -9.16 11.06 -0.67
N GLY A 182 -8.67 9.90 -1.10
CA GLY A 182 -7.85 9.77 -2.31
C GLY A 182 -8.53 10.21 -3.60
N LEU A 183 -9.81 9.88 -3.78
CA LEU A 183 -10.53 10.16 -5.03
C LEU A 183 -11.10 11.59 -5.09
N TRP A 184 -11.63 12.10 -3.98
CA TRP A 184 -12.38 13.36 -4.01
C TRP A 184 -11.55 14.57 -3.58
N LEU A 185 -10.49 14.39 -2.79
CA LEU A 185 -9.68 15.51 -2.29
C LEU A 185 -9.09 16.39 -3.41
N PRO A 186 -8.47 15.86 -4.48
CA PRO A 186 -7.92 16.70 -5.54
C PRO A 186 -9.01 17.45 -6.30
N THR A 187 -10.16 16.80 -6.54
CA THR A 187 -11.30 17.42 -7.23
C THR A 187 -11.88 18.56 -6.41
N LEU A 188 -12.04 18.39 -5.10
CA LEU A 188 -12.48 19.44 -4.19
C LEU A 188 -11.51 20.61 -4.21
N ILE A 189 -10.21 20.37 -4.07
CA ILE A 189 -9.19 21.43 -4.10
C ILE A 189 -9.21 22.18 -5.45
N LYS A 190 -9.40 21.47 -6.57
CA LYS A 190 -9.46 22.09 -7.90
C LYS A 190 -10.68 23.03 -8.07
N GLN A 191 -11.79 22.78 -7.36
CA GLN A 191 -12.96 23.66 -7.38
C GLN A 191 -12.67 25.06 -6.81
N PHE A 192 -11.67 25.19 -5.93
CA PHE A 192 -11.21 26.49 -5.40
C PHE A 192 -10.38 27.31 -6.43
N GLY A 193 -10.21 26.83 -7.67
CA GLY A 193 -9.60 27.60 -8.77
C GLY A 193 -8.07 27.55 -8.86
N GLY A 194 -7.42 26.62 -8.15
CA GLY A 194 -5.97 26.39 -8.26
C GLY A 194 -5.56 25.70 -9.58
N SER A 195 -4.30 25.87 -9.99
CA SER A 195 -3.72 25.10 -11.10
C SER A 195 -3.50 23.63 -10.71
N ASP A 196 -3.37 22.72 -11.68
CA ASP A 196 -3.16 21.29 -11.43
C ASP A 196 -1.93 21.00 -10.54
N LEU A 197 -0.90 21.83 -10.67
CA LEU A 197 0.29 21.74 -9.83
C LEU A 197 0.00 22.12 -8.37
N VAL A 198 -0.71 23.23 -8.14
CA VAL A 198 -1.11 23.68 -6.80
C VAL A 198 -2.04 22.66 -6.15
N THR A 199 -3.02 22.15 -6.91
CA THR A 199 -3.91 21.07 -6.47
C THR A 199 -3.10 19.84 -6.03
N GLY A 200 -2.08 19.44 -6.79
CA GLY A 200 -1.19 18.32 -6.44
C GLY A 200 -0.44 18.53 -5.13
N PHE A 201 0.11 19.73 -4.89
CA PHE A 201 0.82 20.05 -3.64
C PHE A 201 -0.10 20.09 -2.43
N VAL A 202 -1.26 20.75 -2.54
CA VAL A 202 -2.22 20.86 -1.44
C VAL A 202 -2.80 19.48 -1.09
N SER A 203 -3.07 18.64 -2.10
CA SER A 203 -3.54 17.26 -1.90
C SER A 203 -2.54 16.38 -1.16
N ALA A 204 -1.24 16.70 -1.20
CA ALA A 204 -0.20 15.95 -0.51
C ALA A 204 -0.18 16.20 1.01
N VAL A 205 -0.66 17.37 1.47
CA VAL A 205 -0.53 17.82 2.86
C VAL A 205 -1.15 16.83 3.88
N PRO A 206 -2.39 16.33 3.71
CA PRO A 206 -2.97 15.39 4.67
C PRO A 206 -2.16 14.08 4.80
N TYR A 207 -1.53 13.63 3.72
CA TYR A 207 -0.69 12.42 3.75
C TYR A 207 0.61 12.63 4.55
N ILE A 208 1.14 13.85 4.61
CA ILE A 208 2.28 14.19 5.49
C ILE A 208 1.87 14.02 6.96
N PHE A 209 0.69 14.50 7.35
CA PHE A 209 0.16 14.25 8.69
C PHE A 209 -0.06 12.75 8.95
N GLY A 210 -0.50 11.99 7.92
CA GLY A 210 -0.58 10.54 7.98
C GLY A 210 0.77 9.86 8.25
N ILE A 211 1.85 10.32 7.60
CA ILE A 211 3.23 9.86 7.84
C ILE A 211 3.64 10.11 9.30
N VAL A 212 3.41 11.33 9.79
CA VAL A 212 3.74 11.71 11.18
C VAL A 212 2.94 10.86 12.17
N GLY A 213 1.65 10.67 11.93
CA GLY A 213 0.78 9.81 12.74
C GLY A 213 1.27 8.36 12.78
N LEU A 214 1.64 7.79 11.64
CA LEU A 214 2.14 6.41 11.57
C LEU A 214 3.51 6.23 12.24
N LEU A 215 4.29 7.30 12.40
CA LEU A 215 5.53 7.28 13.17
C LEU A 215 5.27 7.42 14.68
N ILE A 216 4.37 8.31 15.10
CA ILE A 216 4.19 8.63 16.53
C ILE A 216 3.25 7.63 17.22
N ILE A 217 2.09 7.35 16.62
CA ILE A 217 1.01 6.63 17.31
C ILE A 217 1.37 5.19 17.67
N PRO A 218 1.98 4.37 16.78
CA PRO A 218 2.36 3.00 17.16
C PRO A 218 3.34 2.97 18.33
N ARG A 219 4.30 3.90 18.37
CA ARG A 219 5.27 4.02 19.48
C ARG A 219 4.59 4.41 20.80
N SER A 220 3.61 5.32 20.74
CA SER A 220 2.81 5.69 21.90
C SER A 220 1.97 4.52 22.41
N SER A 221 1.29 3.81 21.50
CA SER A 221 0.45 2.67 21.83
C SER A 221 1.25 1.52 22.45
N ASP A 222 2.43 1.22 21.90
CA ASP A 222 3.33 0.20 22.47
C ASP A 222 3.88 0.61 23.84
N ARG A 223 4.19 1.90 24.07
CA ARG A 223 4.67 2.41 25.37
C ARG A 223 3.60 2.35 26.44
N LEU A 224 2.35 2.65 26.10
CA LEU A 224 1.22 2.67 27.03
C LEU A 224 0.55 1.29 27.16
N ASN A 225 0.97 0.32 26.35
CA ASN A 225 0.35 -1.00 26.24
C ASN A 225 -1.18 -0.95 26.01
N ASP A 226 -1.65 0.13 25.38
CA ASP A 226 -3.06 0.38 25.10
C ASP A 226 -3.27 0.49 23.59
N ARG A 227 -3.62 -0.64 22.98
CA ARG A 227 -3.90 -0.72 21.54
C ARG A 227 -5.31 -0.31 21.20
N TYR A 228 -6.27 -0.60 22.08
CA TYR A 228 -7.69 -0.37 21.80
C TYR A 228 -8.09 1.08 22.00
N GLY A 229 -7.58 1.77 23.02
CA GLY A 229 -7.86 3.19 23.26
C GLY A 229 -7.30 4.07 22.15
N HIS A 230 -6.05 3.85 21.72
CA HIS A 230 -5.46 4.58 20.59
C HIS A 230 -6.26 4.36 19.29
N LEU A 231 -6.68 3.12 19.01
CA LEU A 231 -7.55 2.84 17.88
C LEU A 231 -8.87 3.61 18.01
N ALA A 232 -9.59 3.48 19.13
CA ALA A 232 -10.88 4.14 19.34
C ALA A 232 -10.79 5.66 19.12
N VAL A 233 -9.76 6.32 19.69
CA VAL A 233 -9.53 7.75 19.50
C VAL A 233 -9.31 8.10 18.04
N LEU A 234 -8.47 7.34 17.32
CA LEU A 234 -8.22 7.59 15.89
C LEU A 234 -9.48 7.40 15.03
N TYR A 235 -10.29 6.38 15.31
CA TYR A 235 -11.56 6.17 14.60
C TYR A 235 -12.54 7.31 14.87
N VAL A 236 -12.68 7.76 16.11
CA VAL A 236 -13.56 8.88 16.47
C VAL A 236 -13.10 10.18 15.81
N LEU A 237 -11.80 10.49 15.87
CA LEU A 237 -11.24 11.66 15.20
C LEU A 237 -11.45 11.62 13.68
N GLY A 238 -11.22 10.47 13.05
CA GLY A 238 -11.47 10.27 11.62
C GLY A 238 -12.95 10.44 11.25
N ALA A 239 -13.86 9.89 12.07
CA ALA A 239 -15.29 10.02 11.86
C ALA A 239 -15.75 11.49 11.99
N ILE A 240 -15.28 12.21 13.01
CA ILE A 240 -15.57 13.64 13.17
C ILE A 240 -15.01 14.44 11.98
N GLY A 241 -13.77 14.17 11.57
CA GLY A 241 -13.14 14.85 10.44
C GLY A 241 -13.90 14.66 9.13
N LEU A 242 -14.30 13.44 8.81
CA LEU A 242 -15.11 13.15 7.63
C LEU A 242 -16.49 13.79 7.71
N PHE A 243 -17.15 13.71 8.86
CA PHE A 243 -18.46 14.35 9.07
C PHE A 243 -18.38 15.85 8.85
N LEU A 244 -17.39 16.53 9.46
CA LEU A 244 -17.18 17.96 9.29
C LEU A 244 -16.86 18.32 7.84
N SER A 245 -16.07 17.49 7.13
CA SER A 245 -15.76 17.74 5.71
C SER A 245 -16.98 17.71 4.81
N ALA A 246 -17.99 16.89 5.13
CA ALA A 246 -19.24 16.82 4.39
C ALA A 246 -20.24 17.90 4.83
N TRP A 247 -20.21 18.28 6.11
CA TRP A 247 -21.12 19.27 6.70
C TRP A 247 -20.74 20.72 6.36
N LEU A 248 -19.45 21.01 6.29
CA LEU A 248 -18.94 22.33 5.95
C LEU A 248 -19.07 22.56 4.45
N SER A 249 -20.28 22.91 4.02
CA SER A 249 -20.60 23.32 2.66
C SER A 249 -20.26 24.81 2.46
N VAL A 250 -18.98 25.14 2.34
CA VAL A 250 -18.54 26.48 1.96
C VAL A 250 -17.53 26.34 0.81
N PRO A 251 -17.68 27.12 -0.28
CA PRO A 251 -16.83 27.01 -1.47
C PRO A 251 -15.42 27.52 -1.25
#